data_AF-A0A0V1KYI0-F1
#
_entry.id   AF-A0A0V1KYI0-F1
#
_cell.length_a   1.000
_cell.length_b   1.000
_cell.length_c   1.000
_cell.angle_alpha   90.00
_cell.angle_beta   90.00
_cell.angle_gamma   90.00
#
_symmetry.space_group_name_H-M   'P 1'
#
loop_
_entity.id
_entity.type
_entity.pdbx_description
1 polymer ?
#
loop_
_entity_poly.entity_id
_entity_poly.type
_entity_poly.pdbx_seq_one_letter_code
_entity_poly.pdbx_strand_id
1 'polypeptide(L)'
;MELGRLLRCALTLISGSASVLCLRCSMCTVRDGIDQAVTADNLRIITDVRKPYCTSGHEEVECSSGQDTCMTIVVHMPDNGKYWLAKGCTVRMPFSPLGCHHVQTETQEMGLDEAQSHLNYLHAFSGAALQEVCLCDTDYCNASTTNMLNCRPLLLLLLVLLNFCLSNLFTHLSWPT
;
A
#
# COMPACT_ATOMS: atom_id res chain seq x y z
N MET A 1 -15.04 -34.66 44.92
CA MET A 1 -14.45 -34.67 43.56
C MET A 1 -15.09 -33.64 42.61
N GLU A 2 -15.69 -32.55 43.12
CA GLU A 2 -16.47 -31.60 42.30
C GLU A 2 -15.77 -30.24 42.12
N LEU A 3 -14.95 -29.80 43.09
CA LEU A 3 -14.31 -28.48 43.08
C LEU A 3 -13.22 -28.35 42.00
N GLY A 4 -12.50 -29.44 41.71
CA GLY A 4 -11.43 -29.45 40.70
C GLY A 4 -11.92 -29.42 39.25
N ARG A 5 -13.20 -29.76 38.99
CA ARG A 5 -13.82 -29.67 37.67
C ARG A 5 -14.34 -28.26 37.38
N LEU A 6 -14.92 -27.60 38.38
CA LEU A 6 -15.34 -26.20 38.27
C LEU A 6 -14.15 -25.25 38.06
N LEU A 7 -13.01 -25.50 38.72
CA LEU A 7 -11.79 -24.70 38.52
C LEU A 7 -11.21 -24.85 37.09
N ARG A 8 -11.31 -26.04 36.49
CA ARG A 8 -10.86 -26.26 35.10
C ARG A 8 -11.78 -25.59 34.07
N CYS A 9 -13.10 -25.60 34.30
CA CYS A 9 -14.04 -24.87 33.45
C CYS A 9 -13.87 -23.35 33.56
N ALA A 10 -13.55 -22.84 34.76
CA ALA A 10 -13.27 -21.42 34.97
C ALA A 10 -11.96 -20.96 34.30
N LEU A 11 -10.92 -21.81 34.27
CA LEU A 11 -9.67 -21.49 33.57
C LEU A 11 -9.79 -21.56 32.03
N THR A 12 -10.68 -22.38 31.47
CA THR A 12 -10.89 -22.46 30.01
C THR A 12 -11.74 -21.32 29.45
N LEU A 13 -12.39 -20.51 30.28
CA LEU A 13 -13.18 -19.35 29.83
C LEU A 13 -12.34 -18.08 29.65
N ILE A 14 -11.09 -18.06 30.12
CA ILE A 14 -10.22 -16.87 30.08
C ILE A 14 -9.30 -16.89 28.84
N SER A 15 -9.11 -18.04 28.17
CA SER A 15 -8.24 -18.17 27.00
C SER A 15 -8.91 -17.84 25.65
N GLY A 16 -10.10 -17.24 25.64
CA GLY A 16 -10.94 -17.10 24.45
C GLY A 16 -11.24 -15.68 23.99
N SER A 17 -10.58 -14.64 24.51
CA SER A 17 -10.64 -13.33 23.88
C SER A 17 -9.70 -13.35 22.67
N ALA A 18 -10.19 -13.87 21.54
CA ALA A 18 -9.61 -13.53 20.26
C ALA A 18 -9.77 -12.02 20.12
N SER A 19 -8.73 -11.27 20.50
CA SER A 19 -8.63 -9.86 20.15
C SER A 19 -8.77 -9.81 18.64
N VAL A 20 -9.89 -9.28 18.16
CA VAL A 20 -10.03 -8.93 16.75
C VAL A 20 -9.02 -7.82 16.53
N LEU A 21 -7.80 -8.20 16.15
CA LEU A 21 -6.77 -7.25 15.77
C LEU A 21 -7.28 -6.59 14.50
N CYS A 22 -7.71 -5.33 14.60
CA CYS A 22 -8.05 -4.53 13.45
C CYS A 22 -6.77 -4.28 12.64
N LEU A 23 -6.79 -4.62 11.35
CA LEU A 23 -5.69 -4.33 10.43
C LEU A 23 -5.40 -2.82 10.43
N ARG A 24 -4.13 -2.45 10.39
CA ARG A 24 -3.71 -1.05 10.27
C ARG A 24 -3.04 -0.79 8.94
N CYS A 25 -3.39 0.31 8.29
CA CYS A 25 -2.81 0.68 6.99
C CYS A 25 -2.24 2.10 7.03
N SER A 26 -1.47 2.44 5.99
CA SER A 26 -0.98 3.78 5.74
C SER A 26 -1.91 4.49 4.75
N MET A 27 -2.30 5.73 5.05
CA MET A 27 -2.92 6.68 4.13
C MET A 27 -1.95 7.81 3.82
N CYS A 28 -2.17 8.55 2.74
CA CYS A 28 -1.39 9.76 2.48
C CYS A 28 -1.88 10.91 3.38
N THR A 29 -0.97 11.70 3.95
CA THR A 29 -1.37 12.99 4.56
C THR A 29 -1.74 14.00 3.49
N VAL A 30 -2.60 14.96 3.85
CA VAL A 30 -3.07 16.03 2.97
C VAL A 30 -2.73 17.35 3.63
N ARG A 31 -2.19 18.30 2.87
CA ARG A 31 -2.05 19.69 3.29
C ARG A 31 -3.25 20.49 2.79
N ASP A 32 -4.04 21.01 3.72
CA ASP A 32 -5.21 21.83 3.41
C ASP A 32 -4.86 22.98 2.46
N GLY A 33 -5.64 23.11 1.38
CA GLY A 33 -5.47 24.15 0.35
C GLY A 33 -4.32 23.92 -0.64
N ILE A 34 -3.54 22.85 -0.51
CA ILE A 34 -2.46 22.49 -1.43
C ILE A 34 -2.79 21.20 -2.18
N ASP A 35 -3.16 20.16 -1.44
CA ASP A 35 -3.44 18.83 -1.99
C ASP A 35 -4.95 18.71 -2.26
N GLN A 36 -5.32 18.28 -3.46
CA GLN A 36 -6.70 17.92 -3.78
C GLN A 36 -6.91 16.46 -3.39
N ALA A 37 -7.69 16.22 -2.34
CA ALA A 37 -7.91 14.88 -1.82
C ALA A 37 -9.38 14.61 -1.50
N VAL A 38 -9.81 13.38 -1.79
CA VAL A 38 -11.12 12.84 -1.41
C VAL A 38 -10.87 11.64 -0.50
N THR A 39 -11.56 11.59 0.64
CA THR A 39 -11.47 10.46 1.58
C THR A 39 -12.83 9.81 1.72
N ALA A 40 -12.88 8.49 1.56
CA ALA A 40 -14.07 7.68 1.77
C ALA A 40 -13.66 6.35 2.41
N ASP A 41 -14.36 5.91 3.46
CA ASP A 41 -14.17 4.60 4.09
C ASP A 41 -12.70 4.21 4.35
N ASN A 42 -11.92 5.06 5.02
CA ASN A 42 -10.48 4.82 5.30
C ASN A 42 -9.59 4.61 4.06
N LEU A 43 -10.07 5.03 2.89
CA LEU A 43 -9.31 5.14 1.65
C LEU A 43 -9.24 6.61 1.27
N ARG A 44 -8.03 7.10 0.98
CA ARG A 44 -7.83 8.47 0.52
C ARG A 44 -7.24 8.49 -0.87
N ILE A 45 -7.86 9.27 -1.73
CA ILE A 45 -7.47 9.53 -3.10
C ILE A 45 -6.90 10.94 -3.14
N ILE A 46 -5.66 11.09 -3.59
CA ILE A 46 -5.05 12.39 -3.90
C ILE A 46 -4.95 12.50 -5.42
N THR A 47 -5.55 13.54 -5.97
CA THR A 47 -5.48 13.85 -7.40
C THR A 47 -4.31 14.78 -7.67
N ASP A 48 -3.90 14.85 -8.95
CA ASP A 48 -2.91 15.83 -9.42
C ASP A 48 -1.51 15.77 -8.77
N VAL A 49 -1.09 14.61 -8.28
CA VAL A 49 0.27 14.45 -7.75
C VAL A 49 1.30 14.34 -8.89
N ARG A 50 2.45 15.01 -8.72
CA ARG A 50 3.52 15.03 -9.73
C ARG A 50 4.31 13.71 -9.81
N LYS A 51 4.18 12.87 -8.80
CA LYS A 51 4.94 11.64 -8.62
C LYS A 51 4.05 10.57 -7.98
N PRO A 52 4.32 9.27 -8.19
CA PRO A 52 3.45 8.18 -7.73
C PRO A 52 3.65 7.86 -6.24
N TYR A 53 3.75 8.88 -5.39
CA TYR A 53 3.94 8.73 -3.95
C TYR A 53 3.35 9.90 -3.15
N CYS A 54 3.01 9.66 -1.88
CA CYS A 54 2.46 10.70 -1.01
C CYS A 54 3.51 11.79 -0.76
N THR A 55 3.30 12.99 -1.30
CA THR A 55 4.24 14.12 -1.20
C THR A 55 4.28 14.73 0.20
N SER A 56 3.13 14.79 0.86
CA SER A 56 2.95 15.42 2.17
C SER A 56 3.31 14.49 3.34
N GLY A 57 3.54 13.20 3.08
CA GLY A 57 3.82 12.17 4.08
C GLY A 57 2.74 11.11 4.19
N HIS A 58 2.77 10.36 5.29
CA HIS A 58 1.88 9.25 5.57
C HIS A 58 1.25 9.39 6.95
N GLU A 59 0.01 8.96 7.08
CA GLU A 59 -0.67 8.80 8.36
C GLU A 59 -1.19 7.39 8.54
N GLU A 60 -1.41 7.02 9.79
CA GLU A 60 -1.86 5.70 10.19
C GLU A 60 -3.39 5.65 10.28
N VAL A 61 -4.00 4.59 9.78
CA VAL A 61 -5.43 4.35 9.87
C VAL A 61 -5.70 2.95 10.38
N GLU A 62 -6.67 2.82 11.29
CA GLU A 62 -7.21 1.54 11.73
C GLU A 62 -8.38 1.16 10.83
N CYS A 63 -8.30 -0.03 10.21
CA CYS A 63 -9.31 -0.51 9.29
C CYS A 63 -10.57 -0.94 10.03
N SER A 64 -11.71 -0.76 9.36
CA SER A 64 -13.00 -1.23 9.89
C SER A 64 -13.08 -2.75 9.92
N SER A 65 -14.00 -3.34 10.69
CA SER A 65 -14.13 -4.80 10.86
C SER A 65 -14.34 -5.60 9.58
N GLY A 66 -14.82 -4.96 8.49
CA GLY A 66 -14.97 -5.59 7.17
C GLY A 66 -13.78 -5.37 6.23
N GLN A 67 -12.83 -4.51 6.59
CA GLN A 67 -11.67 -4.16 5.78
C GLN A 67 -10.48 -4.99 6.23
N ASP A 68 -10.14 -6.00 5.43
CA ASP A 68 -9.13 -7.00 5.71
C ASP A 68 -7.84 -6.81 4.89
N THR A 69 -7.75 -5.71 4.14
CA THR A 69 -6.67 -5.49 3.18
C THR A 69 -6.25 -4.02 3.13
N CYS A 70 -4.94 -3.77 3.10
CA CYS A 70 -4.37 -2.49 2.71
C CYS A 70 -4.21 -2.40 1.20
N MET A 71 -4.51 -1.22 0.66
CA MET A 71 -4.50 -0.94 -0.76
C MET A 71 -3.63 0.27 -1.10
N THR A 72 -2.98 0.20 -2.26
CA THR A 72 -2.40 1.33 -2.99
C THR A 72 -2.85 1.26 -4.44
N ILE A 73 -3.33 2.37 -4.99
CA ILE A 73 -3.66 2.53 -6.40
C ILE A 73 -2.86 3.70 -6.95
N VAL A 74 -2.14 3.49 -8.04
CA VAL A 74 -1.48 4.55 -8.81
C VAL A 74 -2.11 4.58 -10.19
N VAL A 75 -2.65 5.72 -10.59
CA VAL A 75 -3.14 5.95 -11.96
C VAL A 75 -2.21 6.96 -12.63
N HIS A 76 -1.65 6.61 -13.78
CA HIS A 76 -0.89 7.56 -14.60
C HIS A 76 -1.83 8.18 -15.65
N MET A 77 -1.93 9.51 -15.63
CA MET A 77 -2.72 10.31 -16.56
C MET A 77 -1.80 10.80 -17.70
N PRO A 78 -1.87 10.21 -18.91
CA PRO A 78 -0.93 10.52 -19.98
C PRO A 78 -1.02 11.97 -20.46
N ASP A 79 -2.21 12.55 -20.44
CA ASP A 79 -2.50 13.85 -21.04
C ASP A 79 -1.80 15.02 -20.34
N ASN A 80 -1.64 14.93 -19.01
CA ASN A 80 -0.99 15.96 -18.19
C ASN A 80 0.28 15.47 -17.48
N GLY A 81 0.66 14.20 -17.65
CA GLY A 81 1.82 13.57 -17.01
C GLY A 81 1.75 13.52 -15.49
N LYS A 82 0.55 13.69 -14.91
CA LYS A 82 0.32 13.61 -13.47
C LYS A 82 -0.13 12.20 -13.09
N TYR A 83 -0.24 12.00 -11.77
CA TYR A 83 -0.72 10.76 -11.20
C TYR A 83 -1.88 11.04 -10.26
N TRP A 84 -2.78 10.07 -10.14
CA TRP A 84 -3.67 9.96 -8.99
C TRP A 84 -3.19 8.82 -8.11
N LEU A 85 -3.25 9.04 -6.80
CA LEU A 85 -2.77 8.10 -5.81
C LEU A 85 -3.86 7.82 -4.79
N ALA A 86 -4.33 6.58 -4.72
CA ALA A 86 -5.22 6.13 -3.65
C ALA A 86 -4.46 5.25 -2.66
N LYS A 87 -4.69 5.43 -1.36
CA LYS A 87 -4.04 4.65 -0.32
C LYS A 87 -4.91 4.53 0.93
N GLY A 88 -4.99 3.33 1.51
CA GLY A 88 -5.76 3.10 2.72
C GLY A 88 -6.27 1.66 2.87
N CYS A 89 -7.40 1.51 3.54
CA CYS A 89 -8.05 0.22 3.79
C CYS A 89 -9.05 -0.14 2.68
N THR A 90 -9.26 -1.43 2.43
CA THR A 90 -10.28 -1.94 1.52
C THR A 90 -10.77 -3.32 1.96
N VAL A 91 -11.84 -3.77 1.31
CA VAL A 91 -12.35 -5.15 1.43
C VAL A 91 -11.79 -5.95 0.26
N ARG A 92 -11.14 -7.08 0.52
CA ARG A 92 -10.66 -7.94 -0.56
C ARG A 92 -11.81 -8.53 -1.36
N MET A 93 -11.86 -8.23 -2.66
CA MET A 93 -12.76 -8.95 -3.56
C MET A 93 -12.31 -10.40 -3.74
N PRO A 94 -13.26 -11.36 -3.90
CA PRO A 94 -12.92 -12.73 -4.24
C PRO A 94 -12.02 -12.77 -5.48
N PHE A 95 -10.98 -13.60 -5.44
CA PHE A 95 -10.00 -13.80 -6.52
C PHE A 95 -9.06 -12.62 -6.82
N SER A 96 -9.12 -11.51 -6.06
CA SER A 96 -8.07 -10.49 -6.17
C SER A 96 -6.76 -11.01 -5.58
N PRO A 97 -5.68 -11.14 -6.39
CA PRO A 97 -4.38 -11.57 -5.88
C PRO A 97 -3.77 -10.50 -4.97
N LEU A 98 -3.04 -10.94 -3.95
CA LEU A 98 -2.15 -10.04 -3.21
C LEU A 98 -0.95 -9.65 -4.10
N GLY A 99 -0.27 -8.58 -3.73
CA GLY A 99 0.81 -7.98 -4.51
C GLY A 99 0.30 -6.94 -5.51
N CYS A 100 1.21 -6.48 -6.38
CA CYS A 100 0.96 -5.41 -7.33
C CYS A 100 0.66 -5.96 -8.72
N HIS A 101 -0.41 -5.45 -9.33
CA HIS A 101 -0.88 -5.85 -10.65
C HIS A 101 -1.20 -4.61 -11.48
N HIS A 102 -0.86 -4.66 -12.76
CA HIS A 102 -1.20 -3.60 -13.70
C HIS A 102 -2.55 -3.91 -14.33
N VAL A 103 -3.44 -2.93 -14.31
CA VAL A 103 -4.76 -2.97 -14.90
C VAL A 103 -4.85 -1.83 -15.89
N GLN A 104 -5.23 -2.14 -17.12
CA GLN A 104 -5.56 -1.11 -18.09
C GLN A 104 -6.97 -0.64 -17.79
N THR A 105 -7.15 0.65 -17.53
CA THR A 105 -8.45 1.22 -17.20
C THR A 105 -8.79 2.37 -18.13
N GLU A 106 -10.08 2.53 -18.39
CA GLU A 106 -10.61 3.70 -19.06
C GLU A 106 -10.96 4.74 -18.00
N THR A 107 -10.37 5.93 -18.10
CA THR A 107 -10.72 7.05 -17.23
C THR A 107 -11.80 7.87 -17.90
N GLN A 108 -12.84 8.21 -17.15
CA GLN A 108 -13.87 9.14 -17.55
C GLN A 108 -13.86 10.32 -16.58
N GLU A 109 -13.43 11.48 -17.05
CA GLU A 109 -13.57 12.73 -16.31
C GLU A 109 -14.95 13.34 -16.59
N MET A 110 -15.68 13.69 -15.54
CA MET A 110 -16.94 14.45 -15.64
C MET A 110 -16.70 15.85 -15.11
N GLY A 111 -16.52 16.82 -16.01
CA GLY A 111 -16.51 18.23 -15.65
C GLY A 111 -17.93 18.71 -15.31
N LEU A 112 -18.14 19.15 -14.07
CA LEU A 112 -19.32 19.92 -13.68
C LEU A 112 -18.94 21.41 -13.74
N ASP A 113 -19.01 21.99 -14.93
CA ASP A 113 -18.85 23.45 -15.05
C ASP A 113 -20.09 24.15 -14.47
N GLU A 114 -19.95 24.75 -13.29
CA GLU A 114 -21.00 25.53 -12.60
C GLU A 114 -21.49 26.76 -13.40
N ALA A 115 -20.82 27.13 -14.49
CA ALA A 115 -21.12 28.34 -15.26
C ALA A 115 -22.10 28.15 -16.43
N GLN A 116 -22.59 26.94 -16.71
CA GLN A 116 -23.33 26.68 -17.96
C GLN A 116 -24.55 25.77 -17.79
N SER A 117 -25.42 26.09 -16.84
CA SER A 117 -26.77 25.51 -16.66
C SER A 117 -27.74 25.67 -17.86
N HIS A 118 -27.28 25.97 -19.07
CA HIS A 118 -28.15 26.20 -20.24
C HIS A 118 -27.71 25.51 -21.54
N LEU A 119 -26.58 24.80 -21.60
CA LEU A 119 -26.16 24.06 -22.80
C LEU A 119 -25.56 22.70 -22.40
N ASN A 120 -26.39 21.66 -22.50
CA ASN A 120 -26.08 20.25 -22.25
C ASN A 120 -24.95 19.74 -23.18
N TYR A 121 -23.70 20.05 -22.86
CA TYR A 121 -22.54 19.36 -23.39
C TYR A 121 -21.70 18.88 -22.21
N LEU A 122 -22.05 17.69 -21.70
CA LEU A 122 -21.16 16.95 -20.81
C LEU A 122 -19.94 16.56 -21.65
N HIS A 123 -18.83 17.27 -21.48
CA HIS A 123 -17.56 16.88 -22.06
C HIS A 123 -17.00 15.72 -21.23
N ALA A 124 -17.41 14.49 -21.58
CA ALA A 124 -16.77 13.29 -21.09
C ALA A 124 -15.47 13.08 -21.87
N PHE A 125 -14.33 13.39 -21.25
CA PHE A 125 -13.05 12.97 -21.79
C PHE A 125 -12.83 11.50 -21.41
N SER A 126 -12.79 10.63 -22.42
CA SER A 126 -12.43 9.23 -22.29
C SER A 126 -10.96 9.08 -22.68
N GLY A 127 -10.15 8.65 -21.73
CA GLY A 127 -8.72 8.42 -21.91
C GLY A 127 -8.34 7.01 -21.49
N ALA A 128 -7.26 6.47 -22.06
CA ALA A 128 -6.65 5.25 -21.56
C ALA A 128 -5.67 5.61 -20.42
N ALA A 129 -5.88 5.04 -19.24
CA ALA A 129 -4.97 5.20 -18.12
C ALA A 129 -4.32 3.86 -17.77
N LEU A 130 -3.07 3.93 -17.31
CA LEU A 130 -2.40 2.77 -16.73
C LEU A 130 -2.58 2.84 -15.22
N GLN A 131 -3.21 1.81 -14.65
CA GLN A 131 -3.44 1.70 -13.22
C GLN A 131 -2.61 0.57 -12.63
N GLU A 132 -1.82 0.86 -11.60
CA GLU A 132 -1.16 -0.14 -10.77
C GLU A 132 -1.94 -0.28 -9.46
N VAL A 133 -2.38 -1.49 -9.14
CA VAL A 133 -3.11 -1.80 -7.90
C VAL A 133 -2.28 -2.78 -7.07
N CYS A 134 -1.95 -2.39 -5.85
CA CYS A 134 -1.24 -3.23 -4.89
C CYS A 134 -2.13 -3.55 -3.69
N LEU A 135 -2.24 -4.82 -3.35
CA LEU A 135 -2.99 -5.33 -2.19
C LEU A 135 -2.08 -6.11 -1.23
N CYS A 136 -2.25 -5.91 0.07
CA CYS A 136 -1.52 -6.64 1.11
C CYS A 136 -2.31 -6.68 2.42
N ASP A 137 -2.08 -7.67 3.27
CA ASP A 137 -2.94 -8.05 4.40
C ASP A 137 -2.20 -8.05 5.76
N THR A 138 -1.12 -7.28 5.85
CA THR A 138 -0.33 -7.11 7.09
C THR A 138 -0.25 -5.65 7.48
N ASP A 139 -0.07 -5.37 8.77
CA ASP A 139 -0.05 -4.01 9.27
C ASP A 139 0.98 -3.13 8.55
N TYR A 140 0.51 -1.97 8.05
CA TYR A 140 1.27 -0.95 7.34
C TYR A 140 2.03 -1.45 6.10
N CYS A 141 1.65 -2.59 5.53
CA CYS A 141 2.34 -3.15 4.37
C CYS A 141 2.31 -2.24 3.14
N ASN A 142 1.28 -1.39 3.03
CA ASN A 142 1.18 -0.42 1.96
C ASN A 142 2.06 0.82 2.19
N ALA A 143 2.73 0.98 3.34
CA ALA A 143 3.54 2.16 3.68
C ALA A 143 4.62 2.48 2.63
N SER A 144 5.26 1.46 2.06
CA SER A 144 6.36 1.67 1.11
C SER A 144 5.88 2.26 -0.22
N THR A 145 6.63 3.25 -0.71
CA THR A 145 6.34 4.02 -1.94
C THR A 145 7.07 3.49 -3.17
N THR A 146 7.60 2.28 -3.09
CA THR A 146 8.37 1.68 -4.18
C THR A 146 8.14 0.19 -4.12
N ASN A 147 7.88 -0.44 -5.27
CA ASN A 147 8.44 -1.75 -5.52
C ASN A 147 9.91 -1.64 -5.13
N MET A 148 10.25 -2.04 -3.90
CA MET A 148 11.64 -2.21 -3.52
C MET A 148 12.11 -3.29 -4.48
N LEU A 149 12.81 -2.85 -5.54
CA LEU A 149 13.73 -3.69 -6.28
C LEU A 149 14.34 -4.58 -5.22
N ASN A 150 13.99 -5.86 -5.30
CA ASN A 150 14.37 -6.86 -4.33
C ASN A 150 15.90 -6.82 -4.32
N CYS A 151 16.49 -6.03 -3.41
CA CYS A 151 17.93 -5.79 -3.31
C CYS A 151 18.63 -6.91 -2.54
N ARG A 152 17.84 -7.90 -2.10
CA ARG A 152 18.29 -9.12 -1.45
C ARG A 152 19.32 -9.92 -2.27
N PRO A 153 19.20 -10.12 -3.60
CA PRO A 153 20.23 -10.78 -4.39
C PRO A 153 21.47 -9.91 -4.57
N LEU A 154 21.34 -8.58 -4.63
CA LEU A 154 22.48 -7.65 -4.72
C LEU A 154 23.30 -7.66 -3.42
N LEU A 155 22.63 -7.64 -2.26
CA LEU A 155 23.24 -7.76 -0.94
C LEU A 155 23.95 -9.12 -0.77
N LEU A 156 23.29 -10.21 -1.19
CA LEU A 156 23.89 -11.55 -1.16
C LEU A 156 25.12 -11.65 -2.06
N LEU A 157 25.06 -11.10 -3.28
CA LEU A 157 26.21 -11.03 -4.19
C LEU A 157 27.37 -10.26 -3.57
N LEU A 158 27.09 -9.12 -2.94
CA LEU A 158 28.10 -8.27 -2.30
C LEU A 158 28.76 -8.97 -1.11
N LEU A 159 27.99 -9.72 -0.31
CA LEU A 159 28.49 -10.55 0.79
C LEU A 159 29.36 -11.71 0.28
N VAL A 160 28.98 -12.36 -0.82
CA VAL A 160 29.79 -13.43 -1.44
C VAL A 160 31.11 -12.88 -1.97
N LEU A 161 31.09 -11.73 -2.64
CA LEU A 161 32.29 -11.07 -3.15
C LEU A 161 33.23 -10.62 -2.01
N LEU A 162 32.68 -10.09 -0.90
CA LEU A 162 33.44 -9.74 0.30
C LEU A 162 34.12 -10.96 0.92
N ASN A 163 33.39 -12.07 1.06
CA ASN A 163 33.96 -13.32 1.56
C ASN A 163 35.08 -13.84 0.65
N PHE A 164 34.87 -13.81 -0.68
CA PHE A 164 35.88 -14.25 -1.64
C PHE A 164 37.15 -13.38 -1.57
N CYS A 165 36.99 -12.06 -1.45
CA CYS A 165 38.11 -11.12 -1.31
C CYS A 165 38.89 -11.34 0.00
N LEU A 166 38.19 -11.53 1.12
CA LEU A 166 38.80 -11.83 2.42
C LEU A 166 39.58 -13.15 2.41
N SER A 167 39.03 -14.21 1.79
CA SER A 167 39.75 -15.49 1.68
C SER A 167 41.02 -15.38 0.83
N ASN A 168 41.01 -14.60 -0.25
CA ASN A 168 42.20 -14.38 -1.09
C ASN A 168 43.26 -13.50 -0.41
N LEU A 169 42.84 -12.56 0.46
CA LEU A 169 43.75 -11.74 1.24
C LEU A 169 44.46 -12.58 2.33
N PHE A 170 43.76 -13.51 2.98
CA PHE A 170 44.36 -14.42 3.97
C PHE A 170 45.37 -15.41 3.37
N THR A 171 45.14 -15.88 2.13
CA THR A 171 46.10 -16.74 1.42
C THR A 171 47.35 -16.00 0.98
N HIS A 172 47.31 -14.67 0.84
CA HIS A 172 48.46 -13.86 0.45
C HIS A 172 49.30 -13.33 1.63
N LEU A 173 48.75 -13.36 2.85
CA LEU A 173 49.43 -12.97 4.10
C LEU A 173 50.05 -14.15 4.87
N SER A 174 49.87 -15.38 4.39
CA SER A 174 50.46 -16.60 4.95
C SER A 174 51.63 -17.08 4.09
N TRP A 175 52.71 -16.29 4.06
CA TRP A 175 54.14 -16.62 3.87
C TRP A 175 54.87 -15.33 3.42
N PRO A 176 56.00 -14.95 4.04
CA PRO A 176 57.19 -15.78 4.08
C PRO A 176 57.77 -15.99 5.49
N THR A 177 58.38 -17.17 5.64
CA THR A 177 59.54 -17.54 6.47
C THR A 177 59.96 -16.62 7.62
#